data_AF-A0A353PKN3-F1
#
_entry.id   AF-A0A353PKN3-F1
#
_cell.length_a   1.000
_cell.length_b   1.000
_cell.length_c   1.000
_cell.angle_alpha   90.00
_cell.angle_beta   90.00
_cell.angle_gamma   90.00
#
_symmetry.space_group_name_H-M   'P 1'
#
loop_
_entity.id
_entity.type
_entity.pdbx_description
1 polymer ?
#
loop_
_entity_poly.entity_id
_entity_poly.type
_entity_poly.pdbx_seq_one_letter_code
_entity_poly.pdbx_strand_id
1 'polypeptide(L)' 'LLYGFLKGWNSEKCAQFGWASGAFVVTLLDDFGLPADEEMIWSIWEGNARVKR' A
#
# COMPACT_ATOMS: atom_id res chain seq x y z
N LEU A 1 1.60 6.65 -4.48
CA LEU A 1 1.81 7.31 -5.79
C LEU A 1 3.19 7.97 -5.89
N LEU A 2 3.46 9.06 -5.16
CA LEU A 2 4.76 9.76 -5.21
C LEU A 2 5.95 8.83 -4.89
N TYR A 3 5.77 7.92 -3.93
CA TYR A 3 6.76 6.88 -3.62
C TYR A 3 7.15 6.05 -4.84
N GLY A 4 6.17 5.51 -5.57
CA GLY A 4 6.42 4.71 -6.78
C GLY A 4 7.07 5.52 -7.90
N PHE A 5 6.68 6.79 -8.04
CA PHE A 5 7.31 7.70 -8.99
C PHE A 5 8.80 7.93 -8.67
N LEU A 6 9.13 8.18 -7.40
CA LEU A 6 10.53 8.32 -6.95
C LEU A 6 11.33 7.02 -7.11
N LYS A 7 10.67 5.86 -7.07
CA LYS A 7 11.26 4.54 -7.35
C LYS A 7 11.39 4.23 -8.85
N GLY A 8 10.92 5.11 -9.74
CA GLY A 8 10.94 4.89 -11.19
C GLY A 8 9.99 3.80 -11.69
N TRP A 9 8.92 3.50 -10.94
CA TRP A 9 7.90 2.56 -11.39
C TRP A 9 7.05 3.14 -12.53
N ASN A 10 6.48 2.26 -13.35
CA ASN A 10 5.50 2.67 -14.35
C ASN A 10 4.22 3.21 -13.67
N SER A 11 3.39 3.92 -14.44
CA SER A 11 2.16 4.56 -13.95
C SER A 11 1.19 3.54 -13.33
N GLU A 12 1.06 2.36 -13.95
CA GLU A 12 0.22 1.28 -13.45
C GLU A 12 0.66 0.85 -12.05
N LYS A 13 1.92 0.47 -11.86
CA LYS A 13 2.47 0.04 -10.58
C LYS A 13 2.41 1.15 -9.52
N CYS A 14 2.57 2.42 -9.93
CA CYS A 14 2.33 3.56 -9.04
C CYS A 14 0.88 3.61 -8.54
N ALA A 15 -0.08 3.40 -9.44
CA ALA A 15 -1.50 3.38 -9.13
C ALA A 15 -1.89 2.20 -8.24
N GLN A 16 -1.38 0.99 -8.54
CA GLN A 16 -1.57 -0.21 -7.72
C GLN A 16 -1.11 0.01 -6.27
N PHE A 17 0.12 0.50 -6.11
CA PHE A 17 0.67 0.80 -4.78
C PHE A 17 -0.12 1.90 -4.06
N GLY A 18 -0.52 2.95 -4.79
CA GLY A 18 -1.35 4.04 -4.26
C GLY A 18 -2.71 3.55 -3.77
N TRP A 19 -3.38 2.71 -4.55
CA TRP A 19 -4.67 2.12 -4.18
C TRP A 19 -4.53 1.24 -2.95
N ALA A 20 -3.52 0.36 -2.91
CA ALA A 20 -3.30 -0.54 -1.77
C ALA A 20 -2.94 0.21 -0.48
N SER A 21 -2.16 1.30 -0.59
CA SER A 21 -1.90 2.21 0.53
C SER A 21 -3.19 2.86 1.04
N GLY A 22 -4.10 3.27 0.14
CA GLY A 22 -5.40 3.81 0.51
C GLY A 22 -6.29 2.76 1.19
N ALA A 23 -6.31 1.53 0.66
CA ALA A 23 -7.02 0.40 1.24
C ALA A 23 -6.48 0.04 2.64
N PHE A 24 -5.18 0.19 2.88
CA PHE A 24 -4.60 0.04 4.22
C PHE A 24 -5.12 1.12 5.19
N VAL A 25 -5.03 2.40 4.81
CA VAL A 25 -5.36 3.52 5.70
C VAL A 25 -6.81 3.48 6.19
N VAL A 26 -7.77 3.04 5.37
CA VAL A 26 -9.18 2.94 5.79
C VAL A 26 -9.44 1.81 6.80
N THR A 27 -8.46 0.94 7.07
CA THR A 27 -8.57 -0.09 8.12
C THR A 27 -8.03 0.37 9.47
N LEU A 28 -7.40 1.54 9.53
CA LEU A 28 -6.81 2.07 10.74
C LEU A 28 -7.87 2.72 11.64
N LEU A 29 -7.68 2.59 12.95
CA LEU A 29 -8.52 3.25 13.94
C LEU A 29 -8.17 4.74 14.08
N ASP A 30 -6.90 5.05 13.90
CA ASP A 30 -6.34 6.39 14.04
C ASP A 30 -6.28 7.13 12.69
N ASP A 31 -6.29 8.46 12.75
CA ASP A 31 -6.29 9.35 11.58
C ASP A 31 -4.90 9.79 11.13
N PHE A 32 -3.84 9.21 11.70
CA PHE A 32 -2.45 9.47 11.34
C PHE A 32 -1.79 8.24 10.68
N GLY A 33 -0.71 8.50 9.94
CA GLY A 33 0.02 7.44 9.26
C GLY A 33 0.68 6.48 10.25
N LEU A 34 0.37 5.19 10.12
CA LEU A 34 1.10 4.12 10.80
C LEU A 34 2.24 3.58 9.92
N PRO A 35 3.35 3.12 10.54
CA PRO A 35 4.41 2.46 9.80
C PRO A 35 3.88 1.18 9.15
N ALA A 36 4.19 1.01 7.87
CA ALA A 36 3.80 -0.13 7.06
C ALA A 36 4.99 -0.56 6.21
N ASP A 37 5.29 -1.86 6.22
CA ASP A 37 6.31 -2.42 5.33
C ASP A 37 5.80 -2.45 3.90
N GLU A 38 6.69 -2.24 2.93
CA GLU A 38 6.31 -2.24 1.50
C GLU A 38 5.68 -3.58 1.08
N GLU A 39 6.21 -4.71 1.59
CA GLU A 39 5.67 -6.05 1.33
C GLU A 39 4.22 -6.19 1.80
N MET A 40 3.87 -5.57 2.93
CA MET A 40 2.49 -5.57 3.44
C MET A 40 1.55 -4.79 2.52
N ILE A 41 1.99 -3.66 1.97
CA ILE A 41 1.18 -2.90 1.01
C ILE A 41 0.98 -3.71 -0.29
N TRP A 42 2.01 -4.42 -0.75
CA TRP A 42 1.88 -5.29 -1.92
C TRP A 42 0.98 -6.49 -1.67
N SER A 43 1.03 -7.11 -0.48
CA SER A 43 0.12 -8.21 -0.16
C SER A 43 -1.36 -7.78 -0.16
N ILE A 44 -1.65 -6.52 0.18
CA ILE A 44 -3.00 -5.95 0.06
C ILE A 44 -3.45 -5.89 -1.42
N TRP A 45 -2.58 -5.39 -2.31
CA TRP A 45 -2.87 -5.37 -3.74
C TRP A 45 -3.10 -6.78 -4.32
N GLU A 46 -2.30 -7.75 -3.89
CA GLU A 46 -2.40 -9.16 -4.32
C GLU A 46 -3.62 -9.89 -3.73
N GLY A 47 -4.43 -9.25 -2.88
CA GLY A 47 -5.59 -9.87 -2.24
C GLY A 47 -5.24 -10.75 -1.04
N ASN A 48 -3.97 -10.76 -0.62
CA ASN A 48 -3.43 -11.50 0.54
C ASN A 48 -3.44 -10.65 1.83
N ALA A 49 -4.24 -9.58 1.88
CA ALA A 49 -4.36 -8.68 3.03
C ALA A 49 -4.76 -9.39 4.34
N ARG A 50 -5.37 -10.58 4.23
CA ARG A 50 -5.75 -11.41 5.39
C ARG A 50 -4.60 -12.35 5.74
N VAL A 51 -3.68 -11.83 6.55
CA VAL A 51 -2.92 -12.58 7.57
C VAL A 51 -1.71 -13.38 7.05
N LYS A 52 -0.50 -12.79 7.15
CA LYS A 52 0.63 -13.55 7.70
C LYS A 52 0.46 -13.52 9.22
N ARG A 53 0.18 -14.69 9.81
CA ARG A 53 0.18 -14.89 11.27
C ARG A 53 1.58 -15.32 11.69
#